data_AF-A0A8T8BW09-F1
#
_entry.id   AF-A0A8T8BW09-F1
#
_cell.length_a   1.000
_cell.length_b   1.000
_cell.length_c   1.000
_cell.angle_alpha   90.00
_cell.angle_beta   90.00
_cell.angle_gamma   90.00
#
_symmetry.space_group_name_H-M   'P 1'
#
loop_
_entity.id
_entity.type
_entity.pdbx_description
1 polymer ?
#
loop_
_entity_poly.entity_id
_entity_poly.type
_entity_poly.pdbx_seq_one_letter_code
_entity_poly.pdbx_strand_id
1 'polypeptide(L)'
;MESFPQKRAFRTTGSIAAEKVTRGMLKPFLEGLGFTGVSDVRKGHSQLLSATSPEGKSFIARVRLCWRWDDQPEKYSAAQLRARLSGGDWHKTIAEIVDREGPLGVTHSLLIQRHESSIRFAALIPVEAITGIINGQRDVSAKLIAEGKLGRLKKNHAVNGDSPTMWLMDDRYDEAYQVADVLWKWPGVEDLARRQGSDSFDIAINDTFNDLPGIDLSLLGRDESLRLQVTISRVARDPKEGLK
;
A
#
# COMPACT_ATOMS: atom_id res chain seq x y z
N MET A 1 -45.21 13.50 -9.16
CA MET A 1 -44.33 12.35 -9.44
C MET A 1 -43.20 12.41 -8.42
N GLU A 2 -43.32 11.69 -7.31
CA GLU A 2 -42.27 11.64 -6.29
C GLU A 2 -41.12 10.78 -6.83
N SER A 3 -39.93 11.37 -7.00
CA SER A 3 -38.74 10.60 -7.30
C SER A 3 -38.25 9.96 -6.01
N PHE A 4 -38.48 8.65 -5.88
CA PHE A 4 -37.82 7.89 -4.82
C PHE A 4 -36.30 7.99 -5.03
N PRO A 5 -35.50 8.36 -4.02
CA PRO A 5 -34.06 8.37 -4.16
C PRO A 5 -33.59 6.96 -4.48
N GLN A 6 -33.15 6.76 -5.72
CA GLN A 6 -32.64 5.49 -6.20
C GLN A 6 -31.44 5.12 -5.30
N LYS A 7 -31.59 4.10 -4.46
CA LYS A 7 -30.50 3.62 -3.59
C LYS A 7 -29.30 3.35 -4.49
N ARG A 8 -28.23 4.14 -4.31
CA ARG A 8 -26.99 4.01 -5.06
C ARG A 8 -26.55 2.55 -5.00
N ALA A 9 -26.41 1.90 -6.15
CA ALA A 9 -26.00 0.50 -6.18
C ALA A 9 -24.64 0.37 -5.48
N PHE A 10 -24.59 -0.44 -4.42
CA PHE A 10 -23.39 -0.61 -3.58
C PHE A 10 -22.19 -1.14 -4.38
N ARG A 11 -22.44 -1.91 -5.46
CA ARG A 11 -21.43 -2.35 -6.42
C ARG A 11 -21.85 -1.98 -7.83
N THR A 12 -20.96 -1.30 -8.54
CA THR A 12 -21.09 -0.98 -9.96
C THR A 12 -20.23 -1.92 -10.79
N THR A 13 -20.55 -2.09 -12.08
CA THR A 13 -19.73 -2.86 -13.02
C THR A 13 -18.28 -2.37 -13.03
N GLY A 14 -18.07 -1.05 -12.95
CA GLY A 14 -16.74 -0.44 -12.83
C GLY A 14 -15.99 -0.83 -11.56
N SER A 15 -16.68 -0.96 -10.41
CA SER A 15 -16.05 -1.40 -9.16
C SER A 15 -15.55 -2.85 -9.22
N ILE A 16 -16.33 -3.74 -9.84
CA ILE A 16 -15.98 -5.16 -10.00
C ILE A 16 -14.81 -5.31 -10.98
N ALA A 17 -14.82 -4.57 -12.09
CA ALA A 17 -13.72 -4.57 -13.05
C ALA A 17 -12.41 -4.07 -12.42
N ALA A 18 -12.46 -2.96 -11.67
CA ALA A 18 -11.29 -2.43 -10.97
C ALA A 18 -10.74 -3.38 -9.90
N GLU A 19 -11.62 -4.05 -9.15
CA GLU A 19 -11.23 -5.10 -8.20
C GLU A 19 -10.51 -6.24 -8.94
N LYS A 20 -11.08 -6.75 -10.04
CA LYS A 20 -10.48 -7.84 -10.83
C LYS A 20 -9.08 -7.48 -11.36
N VAL A 21 -8.91 -6.27 -11.88
CA VAL A 21 -7.62 -5.75 -12.34
C VAL A 21 -6.62 -5.72 -11.19
N THR A 22 -6.99 -5.08 -10.07
CA THR A 22 -6.09 -4.95 -8.91
C THR A 22 -5.64 -6.31 -8.38
N ARG A 23 -6.56 -7.26 -8.23
CA ARG A 23 -6.23 -8.62 -7.80
C ARG A 23 -5.31 -9.34 -8.78
N GLY A 24 -5.51 -9.13 -10.09
CA GLY A 24 -4.67 -9.65 -11.16
C GLY A 24 -3.22 -9.16 -11.11
N MET A 25 -2.99 -7.97 -10.58
CA MET A 25 -1.65 -7.37 -10.51
C MET A 25 -0.80 -7.92 -9.35
N LEU A 26 -1.39 -8.59 -8.35
CA LEU A 26 -0.67 -8.90 -7.11
C LEU A 26 0.40 -9.97 -7.27
N LYS A 27 0.12 -11.01 -8.06
CA LYS A 27 1.11 -12.04 -8.36
C LYS A 27 2.35 -11.46 -9.08
N PRO A 28 2.21 -10.79 -10.24
CA PRO A 28 3.37 -10.21 -10.91
C PRO A 28 4.04 -9.10 -10.09
N PHE A 29 3.29 -8.38 -9.24
CA PHE A 29 3.88 -7.42 -8.30
C PHE A 29 4.81 -8.10 -7.30
N LEU A 30 4.40 -9.20 -6.68
CA LEU A 30 5.24 -9.95 -5.74
C LEU A 30 6.45 -10.58 -6.44
N GLU A 31 6.24 -11.18 -7.60
CA GLU A 31 7.33 -11.75 -8.41
C GLU A 31 8.36 -10.68 -8.81
N GLY A 32 7.88 -9.48 -9.17
CA GLY A 32 8.74 -8.32 -9.48
C GLY A 32 9.52 -7.78 -8.28
N LEU A 33 9.08 -8.08 -7.05
CA LEU A 33 9.81 -7.81 -5.81
C LEU A 33 10.78 -8.95 -5.42
N GLY A 34 10.98 -9.94 -6.30
CA GLY A 34 11.85 -11.08 -6.05
C GLY A 34 11.22 -12.18 -5.19
N PHE A 35 9.92 -12.11 -4.86
CA PHE A 35 9.26 -13.19 -4.16
C PHE A 35 9.16 -14.43 -5.05
N THR A 36 9.38 -15.60 -4.46
CA THR A 36 9.30 -16.90 -5.13
C THR A 36 8.15 -17.73 -4.58
N GLY A 37 7.75 -18.76 -5.33
CA GLY A 37 6.67 -19.66 -4.92
C GLY A 37 5.30 -18.95 -4.81
N VAL A 38 5.08 -17.90 -5.60
CA VAL A 38 3.86 -17.09 -5.50
C VAL A 38 2.63 -17.87 -5.95
N SER A 39 1.77 -18.19 -4.98
CA SER A 39 0.47 -18.83 -5.18
C SER A 39 -0.66 -17.82 -5.00
N ASP A 40 -1.64 -17.85 -5.89
CA ASP A 40 -2.83 -17.00 -5.87
C ASP A 40 -4.09 -17.86 -5.93
N VAL A 41 -4.72 -18.05 -4.77
CA VAL A 41 -5.92 -18.86 -4.62
C VAL A 41 -7.13 -17.95 -4.43
N ARG A 42 -8.10 -18.05 -5.33
CA ARG A 42 -9.29 -17.21 -5.36
C ARG A 42 -10.55 -18.03 -5.16
N LYS A 43 -11.41 -17.60 -4.22
CA LYS A 43 -12.73 -18.20 -3.97
C LYS A 43 -13.75 -17.09 -3.76
N GLY A 44 -14.66 -16.94 -4.73
CA GLY A 44 -15.61 -15.82 -4.76
C GLY A 44 -14.86 -14.48 -4.81
N HIS A 45 -15.11 -13.61 -3.82
CA HIS A 45 -14.41 -12.33 -3.67
C HIS A 45 -13.19 -12.39 -2.73
N SER A 46 -12.88 -13.57 -2.19
CA SER A 46 -11.70 -13.77 -1.35
C SER A 46 -10.51 -14.16 -2.20
N GLN A 47 -9.34 -13.65 -1.81
CA GLN A 47 -8.05 -14.01 -2.40
C GLN A 47 -7.06 -14.26 -1.27
N LEU A 48 -6.38 -15.40 -1.37
CA LEU A 48 -5.25 -15.76 -0.53
C LEU A 48 -4.01 -15.76 -1.41
N LEU A 49 -2.96 -15.07 -0.96
CA LEU A 49 -1.65 -15.09 -1.58
C LEU A 49 -0.68 -15.78 -0.65
N SER A 50 0.18 -16.64 -1.17
CA SER A 50 1.34 -17.12 -0.43
C SER A 50 2.58 -16.92 -1.24
N ALA A 51 3.68 -16.58 -0.58
CA ALA A 51 4.97 -16.36 -1.23
C ALA A 51 6.10 -16.51 -0.22
N THR A 52 7.33 -16.67 -0.73
CA THR A 52 8.57 -16.62 0.04
C THR A 52 9.39 -15.42 -0.41
N SER A 53 9.77 -14.56 0.54
CA SER A 53 10.56 -13.36 0.28
C SER A 53 11.99 -13.72 -0.14
N PRO A 54 12.74 -12.78 -0.75
CA PRO A 54 14.16 -12.97 -1.05
C PRO A 54 15.00 -13.34 0.17
N GLU A 55 14.60 -12.89 1.36
CA GLU A 55 15.25 -13.21 2.64
C GLU A 55 14.84 -14.57 3.21
N GLY A 56 14.04 -15.36 2.48
CA GLY A 56 13.60 -16.70 2.87
C GLY A 56 12.41 -16.74 3.81
N LYS A 57 11.76 -15.60 4.09
CA LYS A 57 10.56 -15.55 4.94
C LYS A 57 9.31 -15.87 4.14
N SER A 58 8.52 -16.83 4.56
CA SER A 58 7.26 -17.15 3.91
C SER A 58 6.06 -16.49 4.58
N PHE A 59 5.05 -16.16 3.79
CA PHE A 59 3.76 -15.72 4.30
C PHE A 59 2.62 -16.40 3.56
N ILE A 60 1.48 -16.49 4.24
CA ILE A 60 0.15 -16.71 3.67
C ILE A 60 -0.71 -15.51 4.09
N ALA A 61 -1.19 -14.74 3.12
CA ALA A 61 -1.86 -13.47 3.33
C ALA A 61 -3.26 -13.43 2.74
N ARG A 62 -4.23 -12.93 3.53
CA ARG A 62 -5.54 -12.55 3.00
C ARG A 62 -5.50 -11.17 2.39
N VAL A 63 -5.89 -11.07 1.11
CA VAL A 63 -5.90 -9.80 0.38
C VAL A 63 -7.16 -9.00 0.69
N ARG A 64 -6.98 -7.74 1.09
CA ARG A 64 -8.03 -6.75 1.31
C ARG A 64 -7.75 -5.52 0.47
N LEU A 65 -8.73 -5.07 -0.30
CA LEU A 65 -8.58 -3.88 -1.13
C LEU A 65 -9.06 -2.65 -0.36
N CYS A 66 -8.28 -1.58 -0.42
CA CYS A 66 -8.65 -0.29 0.13
C CYS A 66 -9.77 0.37 -0.68
N TRP A 67 -10.46 1.34 -0.08
CA TRP A 67 -11.46 2.15 -0.75
C TRP A 67 -10.87 2.87 -1.98
N ARG A 68 -11.71 3.02 -3.00
CA ARG A 68 -11.32 3.69 -4.23
C ARG A 68 -11.36 5.21 -4.03
N TRP A 69 -10.40 5.88 -4.65
CA TRP A 69 -10.50 7.32 -4.89
C TRP A 69 -11.46 7.53 -6.05
N ASP A 70 -12.67 7.97 -5.74
CA ASP A 70 -13.66 8.33 -6.76
C ASP A 70 -13.44 9.79 -7.21
N ASP A 71 -13.41 10.74 -6.26
CA ASP A 71 -13.42 12.19 -6.57
C ASP A 71 -12.23 12.98 -6.01
N GLN A 72 -11.40 12.36 -5.16
CA GLN A 72 -10.22 12.99 -4.55
C GLN A 72 -9.06 11.99 -4.61
N PRO A 73 -8.22 12.04 -5.66
CA PRO A 73 -7.05 11.19 -5.71
C PRO A 73 -6.14 11.54 -4.53
N GLU A 74 -5.60 10.52 -3.89
CA GLU A 74 -4.48 10.63 -2.95
C GLU A 74 -4.74 11.29 -1.59
N LYS A 75 -5.99 11.48 -1.15
CA LYS A 75 -6.23 12.09 0.18
C LYS A 75 -6.33 11.13 1.35
N TYR A 76 -6.71 9.89 1.13
CA TYR A 76 -6.81 8.90 2.21
C TYR A 76 -6.85 7.49 1.67
N SER A 77 -6.24 6.53 2.36
CA SER A 77 -6.35 5.12 2.01
C SER A 77 -6.77 4.35 3.25
N ALA A 78 -7.80 3.53 3.11
CA ALA A 78 -8.30 2.71 4.20
C ALA A 78 -9.00 1.47 3.66
N ALA A 79 -8.93 0.36 4.39
CA ALA A 79 -9.66 -0.86 4.06
C ALA A 79 -10.56 -1.29 5.21
N GLN A 80 -11.77 -1.69 4.84
CA GLN A 80 -12.71 -2.30 5.75
C GLN A 80 -12.26 -3.72 6.08
N LEU A 81 -12.17 -4.04 7.36
CA LEU A 81 -11.78 -5.37 7.82
C LEU A 81 -12.97 -6.32 7.97
N ARG A 82 -14.16 -5.78 8.23
CA ARG A 82 -15.40 -6.55 8.28
C ARG A 82 -16.58 -5.65 7.94
N ALA A 83 -17.58 -6.25 7.32
CA ALA A 83 -18.80 -5.55 6.90
C ALA A 83 -19.67 -5.06 8.05
N ARG A 84 -19.69 -5.77 9.19
CA ARG A 84 -20.53 -5.50 10.36
C ARG A 84 -19.88 -6.00 11.64
N LEU A 85 -20.23 -5.37 12.77
CA LEU A 85 -19.90 -5.84 14.10
C LEU A 85 -20.61 -7.15 14.43
N SER A 86 -19.92 -8.03 15.14
CA SER A 86 -20.48 -9.23 15.75
C SER A 86 -21.28 -8.86 16.98
N GLY A 87 -22.61 -8.88 16.87
CA GLY A 87 -23.50 -8.55 17.96
C GLY A 87 -23.36 -7.11 18.47
N GLY A 88 -22.85 -6.19 17.65
CA GLY A 88 -22.59 -4.80 18.05
C GLY A 88 -21.33 -4.60 18.90
N ASP A 89 -20.53 -5.64 19.14
CA ASP A 89 -19.35 -5.59 20.01
C ASP A 89 -18.05 -5.45 19.21
N TRP A 90 -17.32 -4.35 19.45
CA TRP A 90 -16.04 -4.06 18.83
C TRP A 90 -14.93 -5.04 19.20
N HIS A 91 -14.76 -5.35 20.49
CA HIS A 91 -13.70 -6.22 20.97
C HIS A 91 -13.89 -7.64 20.43
N LYS A 92 -15.13 -8.13 20.49
CA LYS A 92 -15.49 -9.41 19.90
C LYS A 92 -15.25 -9.43 18.39
N THR A 93 -15.63 -8.38 17.69
CA THR A 93 -15.44 -8.29 16.24
C THR A 93 -13.97 -8.34 15.85
N ILE A 94 -13.12 -7.62 16.58
CA ILE A 94 -11.67 -7.57 16.32
C ILE A 94 -11.03 -8.93 16.64
N ALA A 95 -11.39 -9.56 17.75
CA ALA A 95 -10.93 -10.91 18.09
C ALA A 95 -11.31 -11.92 17.00
N GLU A 96 -12.57 -11.91 16.56
CA GLU A 96 -13.04 -12.80 15.49
C GLU A 96 -12.33 -12.59 14.15
N ILE A 97 -11.83 -11.38 13.86
CA ILE A 97 -11.02 -11.15 12.66
C ILE A 97 -9.72 -11.94 12.72
N VAL A 98 -9.06 -11.96 13.88
CA VAL A 98 -7.81 -12.68 14.12
C VAL A 98 -8.07 -14.19 14.18
N ASP A 99 -9.06 -14.61 14.96
CA ASP A 99 -9.38 -16.02 15.22
C ASP A 99 -9.79 -16.78 13.95
N ARG A 100 -10.42 -16.10 12.98
CA ARG A 100 -10.85 -16.71 11.72
C ARG A 100 -9.67 -17.09 10.81
N GLU A 101 -8.53 -16.42 10.94
CA GLU A 101 -7.38 -16.60 10.06
C GLU A 101 -6.56 -17.83 10.46
N GLY A 102 -6.47 -18.13 11.76
CA GLY A 102 -5.68 -19.23 12.33
C GLY A 102 -6.00 -20.61 11.71
N PRO A 103 -7.26 -21.09 11.70
CA PRO A 103 -7.62 -22.37 11.11
C PRO A 103 -7.35 -22.50 9.61
N LEU A 104 -7.12 -21.37 8.93
CA LEU A 104 -6.81 -21.31 7.50
C LEU A 104 -5.31 -21.19 7.22
N GLY A 105 -4.47 -21.22 8.26
CA GLY A 105 -3.03 -21.02 8.17
C GLY A 105 -2.64 -19.62 7.70
N VAL A 106 -3.56 -18.65 7.77
CA VAL A 106 -3.29 -17.29 7.32
C VAL A 106 -2.47 -16.56 8.38
N THR A 107 -1.25 -16.22 7.99
CA THR A 107 -0.25 -15.55 8.84
C THR A 107 -0.34 -14.03 8.76
N HIS A 108 -0.82 -13.49 7.63
CA HIS A 108 -0.80 -12.05 7.34
C HIS A 108 -2.12 -11.57 6.72
N SER A 109 -2.36 -10.26 6.82
CA SER A 109 -3.33 -9.53 6.00
C SER A 109 -2.56 -8.62 5.06
N LEU A 110 -2.87 -8.67 3.76
CA LEU A 110 -2.26 -7.81 2.75
C LEU A 110 -3.28 -6.76 2.30
N LEU A 111 -3.05 -5.51 2.69
CA LEU A 111 -3.89 -4.36 2.33
C LEU A 111 -3.33 -3.65 1.11
N ILE A 112 -4.13 -3.54 0.07
CA ILE A 112 -3.70 -3.01 -1.23
C ILE A 112 -4.50 -1.78 -1.61
N GLN A 113 -3.78 -0.70 -1.93
CA GLN A 113 -4.31 0.44 -2.69
C GLN A 113 -3.66 0.47 -4.06
N ARG A 114 -4.47 0.30 -5.11
CA ARG A 114 -4.06 0.62 -6.47
C ARG A 114 -4.34 2.09 -6.77
N HIS A 115 -3.41 2.74 -7.47
CA HIS A 115 -3.65 4.00 -8.14
C HIS A 115 -3.21 3.89 -9.59
N GLU A 116 -4.14 4.16 -10.51
CA GLU A 116 -3.91 4.01 -11.94
C GLU A 116 -3.30 2.63 -12.29
N SER A 117 -2.13 2.61 -12.92
CA SER A 117 -1.42 1.40 -13.34
C SER A 117 -0.49 0.81 -12.28
N SER A 118 -0.41 1.39 -11.08
CA SER A 118 0.56 0.99 -10.04
C SER A 118 -0.10 0.67 -8.69
N ILE A 119 0.62 -0.10 -7.86
CA ILE A 119 0.23 -0.35 -6.48
C ILE A 119 0.90 0.73 -5.62
N ARG A 120 0.09 1.63 -5.06
CA ARG A 120 0.56 2.78 -4.27
C ARG A 120 0.87 2.39 -2.83
N PHE A 121 0.01 1.57 -2.22
CA PHE A 121 0.24 1.03 -0.88
C PHE A 121 0.05 -0.47 -0.89
N ALA A 122 0.97 -1.17 -0.23
CA ALA A 122 0.91 -2.62 -0.02
C ALA A 122 1.40 -2.96 1.38
N ALA A 123 0.52 -2.89 2.37
CA ALA A 123 0.85 -3.22 3.76
C ALA A 123 0.68 -4.72 4.00
N LEU A 124 1.79 -5.41 4.25
CA LEU A 124 1.79 -6.79 4.72
C LEU A 124 1.83 -6.77 6.25
N ILE A 125 0.73 -7.23 6.88
CA ILE A 125 0.50 -7.06 8.32
C ILE A 125 0.37 -8.44 8.98
N PRO A 126 1.17 -8.76 10.00
CA PRO A 126 0.97 -9.99 10.77
C PRO A 126 -0.43 -10.02 11.40
N VAL A 127 -1.10 -11.17 11.34
CA VAL A 127 -2.49 -11.30 11.82
C VAL A 127 -2.62 -10.92 13.30
N GLU A 128 -1.64 -11.28 14.11
CA GLU A 128 -1.57 -10.96 15.54
C GLU A 128 -1.44 -9.44 15.82
N ALA A 129 -0.90 -8.67 14.87
CA ALA A 129 -0.74 -7.22 14.99
C ALA A 129 -2.05 -6.44 14.76
N ILE A 130 -3.04 -7.05 14.10
CA ILE A 130 -4.28 -6.38 13.68
C ILE A 130 -4.99 -5.70 14.86
N THR A 131 -5.16 -6.41 15.97
CA THR A 131 -5.85 -5.88 17.15
C THR A 131 -5.13 -4.65 17.73
N GLY A 132 -3.81 -4.73 17.84
CA GLY A 132 -2.98 -3.65 18.37
C GLY A 132 -3.04 -2.40 17.48
N ILE A 133 -2.92 -2.57 16.17
CA ILE A 133 -2.98 -1.47 15.20
C ILE A 133 -4.35 -0.79 15.23
N ILE A 134 -5.46 -1.54 15.24
CA ILE A 134 -6.81 -0.96 15.29
C ILE A 134 -6.99 -0.11 16.55
N ASN A 135 -6.60 -0.63 17.71
CA ASN A 135 -6.71 0.10 18.97
C ASN A 135 -5.81 1.33 18.97
N GLY A 136 -4.58 1.24 18.46
CA GLY A 136 -3.70 2.40 18.34
C GLY A 136 -4.26 3.47 17.41
N GLN A 137 -4.81 3.08 16.25
CA GLN A 137 -5.47 4.03 15.32
C GLN A 137 -6.69 4.67 15.95
N ARG A 138 -7.48 3.91 16.71
CA ARG A 138 -8.61 4.43 17.49
C ARG A 138 -8.12 5.50 18.47
N ASP A 139 -7.12 5.19 19.27
CA ASP A 139 -6.68 6.05 20.37
C ASP A 139 -6.03 7.34 19.85
N VAL A 140 -5.17 7.24 18.82
CA VAL A 140 -4.60 8.41 18.13
C VAL A 140 -5.69 9.26 17.48
N SER A 141 -6.64 8.63 16.77
CA SER A 141 -7.75 9.36 16.17
C SER A 141 -8.59 10.09 17.23
N ALA A 142 -8.87 9.46 18.37
CA ALA A 142 -9.65 10.09 19.44
C ALA A 142 -8.92 11.30 20.02
N LYS A 143 -7.60 11.17 20.25
CA LYS A 143 -6.75 12.27 20.72
C LYS A 143 -6.76 13.46 19.76
N LEU A 144 -6.53 13.23 18.46
CA LEU A 144 -6.50 14.31 17.47
C LEU A 144 -7.86 15.01 17.30
N ILE A 145 -8.97 14.27 17.43
CA ILE A 145 -10.32 14.85 17.45
C ILE A 145 -10.50 15.77 18.67
N ALA A 146 -10.08 15.30 19.85
CA ALA A 146 -10.17 16.07 21.09
C ALA A 146 -9.32 17.35 21.04
N GLU A 147 -8.15 17.28 20.41
CA GLU A 147 -7.24 18.42 20.20
C GLU A 147 -7.68 19.37 19.08
N GLY A 148 -8.75 19.05 18.35
CA GLY A 148 -9.26 19.89 17.25
C GLY A 148 -8.40 19.86 15.97
N LYS A 149 -7.41 18.97 15.89
CA LYS A 149 -6.44 18.87 14.78
C LYS A 149 -6.99 18.24 13.50
N LEU A 150 -8.19 17.68 13.56
CA LEU A 150 -8.88 17.07 12.41
C LEU A 150 -10.01 17.96 11.90
N GLY A 151 -9.90 19.28 12.14
CA GLY A 151 -10.88 20.28 11.74
C GLY A 151 -12.29 19.95 12.24
N ARG A 152 -13.20 19.69 11.30
CA ARG A 152 -14.62 19.40 11.60
C ARG A 152 -14.90 17.90 11.83
N LEU A 153 -13.90 17.03 11.67
CA LEU A 153 -14.07 15.59 11.79
C LEU A 153 -14.30 15.22 13.27
N LYS A 154 -15.44 14.58 13.55
CA LYS A 154 -15.83 14.13 14.90
C LYS A 154 -15.91 12.62 15.06
N LYS A 155 -15.82 11.88 13.95
CA LYS A 155 -15.95 10.42 13.93
C LYS A 155 -14.58 9.77 13.94
N ASN A 156 -14.40 8.70 14.71
CA ASN A 156 -13.12 8.00 14.77
C ASN A 156 -12.76 7.34 13.42
N HIS A 157 -11.48 7.22 13.11
CA HIS A 157 -11.01 6.55 11.90
C HIS A 157 -11.25 5.03 11.94
N ALA A 158 -10.82 4.37 13.02
CA ALA A 158 -10.81 2.91 13.12
C ALA A 158 -12.13 2.33 13.61
N VAL A 159 -12.86 3.08 14.44
CA VAL A 159 -14.12 2.65 15.08
C VAL A 159 -15.27 3.60 14.80
N ASN A 160 -15.80 3.58 13.58
CA ASN A 160 -16.93 4.41 13.18
C ASN A 160 -17.98 3.58 12.45
N GLY A 161 -19.24 3.77 12.84
CA GLY A 161 -20.36 2.96 12.34
C GLY A 161 -20.30 1.54 12.90
N ASP A 162 -20.47 0.56 12.02
CA ASP A 162 -20.56 -0.86 12.35
C ASP A 162 -19.39 -1.68 11.78
N SER A 163 -18.30 -1.03 11.36
CA SER A 163 -17.29 -1.66 10.52
C SER A 163 -15.86 -1.30 10.92
N PRO A 164 -15.05 -2.26 11.43
CA PRO A 164 -13.64 -2.01 11.69
C PRO A 164 -12.91 -1.69 10.40
N THR A 165 -12.15 -0.61 10.44
CA THR A 165 -11.45 -0.06 9.27
C THR A 165 -10.01 0.23 9.66
N MET A 166 -9.08 -0.11 8.77
CA MET A 166 -7.66 0.11 8.96
C MET A 166 -7.16 1.13 7.94
N TRP A 167 -6.50 2.18 8.42
CA TRP A 167 -6.07 3.32 7.62
C TRP A 167 -4.58 3.20 7.25
N LEU A 168 -4.28 3.36 5.97
CA LEU A 168 -2.93 3.33 5.40
C LEU A 168 -2.43 4.75 5.09
N MET A 169 -3.32 5.72 4.97
CA MET A 169 -2.96 7.12 4.74
C MET A 169 -4.15 8.01 5.06
N ASP A 170 -3.91 9.19 5.60
CA ASP A 170 -4.87 10.28 5.66
C ASP A 170 -4.14 11.62 5.57
N ASP A 171 -4.42 12.37 4.52
CA ASP A 171 -3.81 13.66 4.19
C ASP A 171 -4.89 14.75 4.05
N ARG A 172 -6.05 14.54 4.68
CA ARG A 172 -7.14 15.53 4.69
C ARG A 172 -6.85 16.71 5.61
N TYR A 173 -5.99 16.52 6.60
CA TYR A 173 -5.56 17.51 7.59
C TYR A 173 -4.10 17.26 7.96
N ASP A 174 -3.38 18.33 8.33
CA ASP A 174 -1.94 18.32 8.57
C ASP A 174 -1.50 17.25 9.57
N GLU A 175 -2.29 16.94 10.61
CA GLU A 175 -1.95 15.92 11.60
C GLU A 175 -2.63 14.56 11.40
N ALA A 176 -3.47 14.39 10.38
CA ALA A 176 -4.22 13.17 10.16
C ALA A 176 -3.33 11.96 9.84
N TYR A 177 -2.16 12.18 9.25
CA TYR A 177 -1.18 11.13 8.94
C TYR A 177 -0.77 10.31 10.17
N GLN A 178 -0.84 10.91 11.38
CA GLN A 178 -0.47 10.24 12.63
C GLN A 178 -1.33 9.00 12.89
N VAL A 179 -2.56 8.95 12.37
CA VAL A 179 -3.41 7.75 12.44
C VAL A 179 -2.81 6.63 11.60
N ALA A 180 -2.41 6.90 10.36
CA ALA A 180 -1.79 5.91 9.49
C ALA A 180 -0.40 5.48 9.98
N ASP A 181 0.36 6.39 10.60
CA ASP A 181 1.67 6.11 11.19
C ASP A 181 1.65 4.97 12.22
N VAL A 182 0.54 4.79 12.94
CA VAL A 182 0.38 3.67 13.89
C VAL A 182 0.60 2.33 13.18
N LEU A 183 0.07 2.18 11.96
CA LEU A 183 0.20 0.96 11.16
C LEU A 183 1.63 0.81 10.66
N TRP A 184 2.18 1.86 10.03
CA TRP A 184 3.47 1.78 9.36
C TRP A 184 4.67 1.69 10.32
N LYS A 185 4.52 2.17 11.56
CA LYS A 185 5.53 2.05 12.61
C LYS A 185 5.36 0.78 13.45
N TRP A 186 4.33 -0.02 13.19
CA TRP A 186 4.08 -1.22 13.98
C TRP A 186 5.14 -2.31 13.68
N PRO A 187 5.75 -2.93 14.71
CA PRO A 187 6.74 -3.97 14.51
C PRO A 187 6.20 -5.14 13.68
N GLY A 188 6.93 -5.52 12.63
CA GLY A 188 6.55 -6.62 11.73
C GLY A 188 5.63 -6.23 10.57
N VAL A 189 5.14 -4.98 10.52
CA VAL A 189 4.45 -4.49 9.31
C VAL A 189 5.46 -4.13 8.23
N GLU A 190 5.24 -4.61 7.01
CA GLU A 190 6.10 -4.35 5.87
C GLU A 190 5.36 -3.54 4.79
N ASP A 191 5.99 -2.48 4.27
CA ASP A 191 5.51 -1.75 3.09
C ASP A 191 6.16 -2.35 1.84
N LEU A 192 5.46 -3.26 1.18
CA LEU A 192 5.95 -3.91 -0.03
C LEU A 192 6.03 -2.94 -1.22
N ALA A 193 5.25 -1.86 -1.23
CA ALA A 193 5.28 -0.89 -2.33
C ALA A 193 6.56 -0.04 -2.28
N ARG A 194 7.11 0.23 -1.08
CA ARG A 194 8.39 0.95 -0.92
C ARG A 194 9.61 0.13 -1.34
N ARG A 195 9.54 -1.21 -1.31
CA ARG A 195 10.64 -2.09 -1.74
C ARG A 195 11.01 -1.93 -3.22
N GLN A 196 10.06 -1.51 -4.06
CA GLN A 196 10.34 -1.19 -5.46
C GLN A 196 11.39 -0.08 -5.63
N GLY A 197 11.66 0.73 -4.59
CA GLY A 197 12.67 1.78 -4.60
C GLY A 197 14.01 1.42 -3.96
N SER A 198 14.12 0.29 -3.24
CA SER A 198 15.35 -0.10 -2.53
C SER A 198 16.17 -1.15 -3.27
N ASP A 199 15.53 -1.98 -4.09
CA ASP A 199 16.17 -3.15 -4.74
C ASP A 199 16.44 -2.94 -6.22
N SER A 200 16.87 -1.73 -6.60
CA SER A 200 17.79 -1.61 -7.72
C SER A 200 19.12 -2.21 -7.27
N PHE A 201 19.22 -3.55 -7.29
CA PHE A 201 20.52 -4.20 -7.36
C PHE A 201 21.19 -3.69 -8.63
N ASP A 202 22.04 -2.68 -8.48
CA ASP A 202 23.06 -2.31 -9.45
C ASP A 202 23.99 -3.52 -9.62
N ILE A 203 23.56 -4.47 -10.46
CA ILE A 203 24.48 -5.03 -11.45
C ILE A 203 24.46 -4.02 -12.60
N ALA A 204 24.90 -2.80 -12.30
CA ALA A 204 25.47 -1.96 -13.33
C ALA A 204 26.75 -2.67 -13.74
N ILE A 205 26.72 -3.32 -14.89
CA ILE A 205 27.94 -3.46 -15.68
C ILE A 205 28.45 -2.04 -15.86
N ASN A 206 29.41 -1.66 -15.02
CA ASN A 206 30.11 -0.39 -15.10
C ASN A 206 31.09 -0.47 -16.26
N ASP A 207 30.57 -0.32 -17.47
CA ASP A 207 31.36 0.03 -18.66
C ASP A 207 30.90 1.39 -19.20
N THR A 208 30.58 2.31 -18.29
CA THR A 208 30.37 3.72 -18.64
C THR A 208 31.53 4.52 -18.07
N PHE A 209 32.72 4.32 -18.65
CA PHE A 209 33.70 5.39 -18.63
C PHE A 209 33.08 6.59 -19.35
N ASN A 210 32.78 7.65 -18.61
CA ASN A 210 32.44 8.93 -19.18
C ASN A 210 33.72 9.53 -19.80
N ASP A 211 33.75 9.67 -21.11
CA ASP A 211 34.76 10.45 -21.84
C ASP A 211 34.56 11.95 -21.61
N LEU A 212 34.66 12.39 -20.36
CA LEU A 212 34.72 13.79 -19.95
C LEU A 212 36.18 14.15 -19.69
N PRO A 213 36.90 14.75 -20.65
CA PRO A 213 38.25 15.23 -20.38
C PRO A 213 38.17 16.43 -19.43
N GLY A 214 38.74 16.27 -18.23
CA GLY A 214 39.23 17.39 -17.43
C GLY A 214 38.29 18.01 -16.41
N ILE A 215 37.21 17.35 -15.97
CA ILE A 215 36.39 17.86 -14.86
C ILE A 215 36.40 16.87 -13.69
N ASP A 216 37.09 17.25 -12.62
CA ASP A 216 37.06 16.54 -11.34
C ASP A 216 35.79 16.92 -10.57
N LEU A 217 34.83 16.00 -10.56
CA LEU A 217 33.51 16.17 -9.94
C LEU A 217 33.57 16.09 -8.39
N SER A 218 34.72 15.78 -7.79
CA SER A 218 34.90 15.83 -6.33
C SER A 218 34.97 17.26 -5.79
N LEU A 219 35.14 18.27 -6.66
CA LEU A 219 35.26 19.69 -6.31
C LEU A 219 33.91 20.45 -6.25
N LEU A 220 32.80 19.83 -6.65
CA LEU A 220 31.47 20.46 -6.61
C LEU A 220 30.82 20.26 -5.24
N GLY A 221 31.21 21.11 -4.28
CA GLY A 221 30.53 21.26 -3.00
C GLY A 221 29.09 21.73 -3.18
N ARG A 222 28.18 21.15 -2.40
CA ARG A 222 26.78 21.56 -2.29
C ARG A 222 26.74 23.00 -1.79
N ASP A 223 26.35 23.94 -2.66
CA ASP A 223 25.41 25.01 -2.30
C ASP A 223 25.00 25.92 -3.48
N GLU A 224 25.59 25.82 -4.67
CA GLU A 224 25.06 26.50 -5.86
C GLU A 224 25.18 25.61 -7.11
N SER A 225 24.20 24.75 -7.34
CA SER A 225 24.20 23.88 -8.53
C SER A 225 23.76 24.65 -9.78
N LEU A 226 24.72 24.95 -10.66
CA LEU A 226 24.48 25.35 -12.05
C LEU A 226 23.65 24.27 -12.75
N ARG A 227 22.48 24.64 -13.29
CA ARG A 227 21.68 23.75 -14.13
C ARG A 227 22.38 23.60 -15.49
N LEU A 228 23.08 22.50 -15.68
CA LEU A 228 23.61 22.11 -16.98
C LEU A 228 22.53 21.38 -17.77
N GLN A 229 22.27 21.86 -18.98
CA GLN A 229 21.36 21.19 -19.91
C GLN A 229 22.11 20.03 -20.55
N VAL A 230 21.71 18.80 -20.21
CA VAL A 230 22.27 17.59 -20.80
C VAL A 230 21.33 17.10 -21.89
N THR A 231 21.83 16.98 -23.11
CA THR A 231 21.10 16.35 -24.22
C THR A 231 21.46 14.87 -24.25
N ILE A 232 20.49 14.01 -23.99
CA ILE A 232 20.65 12.55 -24.00
C ILE A 232 20.18 12.03 -25.36
N SER A 233 21.06 11.36 -26.10
CA SER A 233 20.68 10.64 -27.33
C SER A 233 19.86 9.40 -26.97
N ARG A 234 18.64 9.28 -27.53
CA ARG A 234 17.74 8.11 -27.32
C ARG A 234 17.85 7.05 -28.42
N VAL A 235 18.94 7.04 -29.19
CA VAL A 235 19.19 6.04 -30.23
C VAL A 235 20.26 5.06 -29.72
N ALA A 236 19.96 3.76 -29.80
CA ALA A 236 20.94 2.71 -29.52
C ALA A 236 22.08 2.79 -30.56
N ARG A 237 23.33 2.84 -30.10
CA ARG A 237 24.49 2.83 -31.00
C ARG A 237 24.62 1.46 -31.67
N ASP A 238 25.00 1.46 -32.95
CA ASP A 238 25.32 0.24 -33.70
C ASP A 238 26.61 -0.37 -33.12
N PRO A 239 26.61 -1.64 -32.67
CA PRO A 239 27.77 -2.27 -32.03
C PRO A 239 28.96 -2.54 -32.97
N LYS A 240 28.90 -2.21 -34.27
CA LYS A 240 30.01 -2.45 -35.21
C LYS A 240 30.95 -1.27 -35.45
N GLU A 241 30.70 -0.10 -34.88
CA GLU A 241 31.53 1.10 -35.06
C GLU A 241 32.25 1.47 -33.75
N GLY A 242 33.14 0.59 -33.28
CA GLY A 242 33.87 0.77 -32.01
C GLY A 242 35.33 0.32 -32.04
N LEU A 243 35.96 0.25 -33.22
CA LEU A 243 37.39 -0.02 -33.36
C LEU A 243 37.97 0.90 -34.43
N LYS A 244 38.45 2.07 -33.99
CA LYS A 244 39.65 2.77 -34.48
C LYS A 244 40.03 3.88 -33.52
#